data_AF-A0A537TI67-F1
#
_entry.id   AF-A0A537TI67-F1
#
_cell.length_a   1.000
_cell.length_b   1.000
_cell.length_c   1.000
_cell.angle_alpha   90.00
_cell.angle_beta   90.00
_cell.angle_gamma   90.00
#
_symmetry.space_group_name_H-M   'P 1'
#
loop_
_entity.id
_entity.type
_entity.pdbx_description
1 polymer ?
#
loop_
_entity_poly.entity_id
_entity_poly.type
_entity_poly.pdbx_seq_one_letter_code
_entity_poly.pdbx_strand_id
1 'polypeptide(L)'
;MMYHYVRDGARVHSRTTAELDAQLDHIAANYTVIGLNDVRSRAWPDDACLLTFDDGLVEHLDVVAPALLRRGLTGVFCPPGAAVLERRVLDVQKSQFVLAASPDHDALARRVFELHPESDEAALRERWTLPHRYDPPQTVLVKRLLQDGLPEETRRRVLDTLFAELVSDDERAFAGELYLDLDGVRELVGLGMELAG
;
A
#
# COMPACT_ATOMS: atom_id res chain seq x y z
N MET A 1 -1.97 -15.02 3.28
CA MET A 1 -2.89 -14.04 2.64
C MET A 1 -2.42 -12.65 2.98
N MET A 2 -2.34 -11.75 2.00
CA MET A 2 -1.78 -10.40 2.16
C MET A 2 -2.86 -9.32 1.98
N TYR A 3 -2.82 -8.32 2.86
CA TYR A 3 -3.74 -7.20 2.93
C TYR A 3 -2.97 -5.88 2.98
N HIS A 4 -3.50 -4.87 2.27
CA HIS A 4 -3.05 -3.49 2.34
C HIS A 4 -4.20 -2.63 2.87
N TYR A 5 -4.89 -1.91 1.99
CA TYR A 5 -6.03 -1.05 2.30
C TYR A 5 -7.31 -1.84 2.62
N VAL A 6 -7.88 -1.55 3.80
CA VAL A 6 -9.26 -1.90 4.15
C VAL A 6 -9.97 -0.59 4.52
N ARG A 7 -10.71 0.00 3.59
CA ARG A 7 -11.39 1.29 3.78
C ARG A 7 -12.57 1.40 2.83
N ASP A 8 -13.75 1.67 3.36
CA ASP A 8 -14.94 1.92 2.55
C ASP A 8 -14.84 3.30 1.86
N GLY A 9 -15.11 3.36 0.56
CA GLY A 9 -15.07 4.62 -0.20
C GLY A 9 -13.67 5.23 -0.38
N ALA A 10 -12.61 4.42 -0.32
CA ALA A 10 -11.26 4.92 -0.51
C ALA A 10 -11.03 5.51 -1.91
N ARG A 11 -10.13 6.50 -1.99
CA ARG A 11 -9.70 7.11 -3.26
C ARG A 11 -8.80 6.20 -4.09
N VAL A 12 -8.18 5.22 -3.44
CA VAL A 12 -7.31 4.21 -4.04
C VAL A 12 -7.98 2.85 -3.91
N HIS A 13 -7.54 1.86 -4.70
CA HIS A 13 -8.12 0.52 -4.61
C HIS A 13 -7.97 -0.05 -3.19
N SER A 14 -9.10 -0.31 -2.55
CA SER A 14 -9.19 -0.84 -1.19
C SER A 14 -10.17 -2.00 -1.16
N ARG A 15 -10.01 -2.85 -0.14
CA ARG A 15 -11.06 -3.76 0.28
C ARG A 15 -12.05 -3.01 1.15
N THR A 16 -13.33 -3.31 1.01
CA THR A 16 -14.37 -2.85 1.93
C THR A 16 -14.31 -3.61 3.24
N THR A 17 -14.91 -3.05 4.29
CA THR A 17 -15.03 -3.72 5.59
C THR A 17 -15.82 -5.03 5.46
N ALA A 18 -16.88 -5.03 4.66
CA ALA A 18 -17.70 -6.21 4.40
C ALA A 18 -16.93 -7.32 3.66
N GLU A 19 -16.10 -6.96 2.68
CA GLU A 19 -15.23 -7.92 1.98
C GLU A 19 -14.17 -8.50 2.92
N LEU A 20 -13.57 -7.67 3.81
CA LEU A 20 -12.66 -8.16 4.83
C LEU A 20 -13.36 -9.17 5.74
N ASP A 21 -14.52 -8.81 6.30
CA ASP A 21 -15.26 -9.68 7.21
C ASP A 21 -15.61 -11.03 6.54
N ALA A 22 -16.12 -11.00 5.30
CA ALA A 22 -16.42 -12.21 4.55
C ALA A 22 -15.17 -13.08 4.30
N GLN A 23 -14.02 -12.46 4.02
CA GLN A 23 -12.76 -13.20 3.86
C GLN A 23 -12.28 -13.80 5.18
N LEU A 24 -12.35 -13.05 6.28
CA LEU A 24 -11.95 -13.55 7.59
C LEU A 24 -12.87 -14.67 8.07
N ASP A 25 -14.18 -14.59 7.81
CA ASP A 25 -15.13 -15.67 8.10
C ASP A 25 -14.81 -16.94 7.30
N HIS A 26 -14.51 -16.78 6.01
CA HIS A 26 -14.09 -17.91 5.18
C HIS A 26 -12.78 -18.52 5.69
N ILE A 27 -11.80 -17.68 6.06
CA ILE A 27 -10.51 -18.16 6.56
C ILE A 27 -10.70 -18.90 7.88
N ALA A 28 -11.42 -18.32 8.83
CA ALA A 28 -11.69 -18.94 10.14
C ALA A 28 -12.42 -20.29 10.01
N ALA A 29 -13.25 -20.46 8.98
CA ALA A 29 -13.99 -21.70 8.75
C ALA A 29 -13.18 -22.80 8.04
N ASN A 30 -12.11 -22.46 7.31
CA ASN A 30 -11.43 -23.39 6.39
C ASN A 30 -9.93 -23.56 6.64
N TYR A 31 -9.30 -22.71 7.46
CA TYR A 31 -7.86 -22.70 7.67
C TYR A 31 -7.50 -22.47 9.14
N THR A 32 -6.36 -23.01 9.53
CA THR A 32 -5.73 -22.72 10.82
C THR A 32 -4.85 -21.49 10.69
N VAL A 33 -5.26 -20.36 11.28
CA VAL A 33 -4.42 -19.15 11.28
C VAL A 33 -3.21 -19.34 12.20
N ILE A 34 -2.01 -19.12 11.67
CA ILE A 34 -0.73 -19.31 12.36
C ILE A 34 0.00 -17.99 12.58
N GLY A 35 0.90 -17.98 13.57
CA GLY A 35 1.77 -16.84 13.92
C GLY A 35 3.20 -16.99 13.42
N LEU A 36 4.06 -15.99 13.67
CA LEU A 36 5.47 -16.06 13.25
C LEU A 36 6.24 -17.14 14.00
N ASN A 37 5.83 -17.49 15.21
CA ASN A 37 6.48 -18.57 15.95
C ASN A 37 6.31 -19.93 15.26
N ASP A 38 5.13 -20.22 14.73
CA ASP A 38 4.85 -21.43 13.95
C ASP A 38 5.71 -21.47 12.68
N VAL A 39 5.81 -20.31 12.00
CA VAL A 39 6.68 -20.14 10.82
C VAL A 39 8.16 -20.37 11.16
N ARG A 40 8.66 -19.79 12.26
CA ARG A 40 10.07 -19.92 12.69
C ARG A 40 10.42 -21.35 13.09
N SER A 41 9.51 -22.01 13.81
CA SER A 41 9.68 -23.39 14.27
C SER A 41 9.45 -24.43 13.17
N ARG A 42 8.95 -24.00 12.00
CA ARG A 42 8.57 -24.88 10.88
C ARG A 42 7.53 -25.93 11.29
N ALA A 43 6.63 -25.54 12.18
CA ALA A 43 5.59 -26.39 12.71
C ALA A 43 4.22 -25.76 12.41
N TRP A 44 3.60 -26.21 11.32
CA TRP A 44 2.27 -25.76 10.93
C TRP A 44 1.50 -26.91 10.27
N PRO A 45 0.16 -26.93 10.38
CA PRO A 45 -0.66 -27.93 9.70
C PRO A 45 -0.74 -27.65 8.19
N ASP A 46 -1.24 -28.62 7.42
CA ASP A 46 -1.35 -28.49 5.96
C ASP A 46 -2.34 -27.37 5.53
N ASP A 47 -3.32 -27.07 6.37
CA ASP A 47 -4.31 -26.00 6.19
C ASP A 47 -3.90 -24.67 6.85
N ALA A 48 -2.60 -24.48 7.11
CA ALA A 48 -2.12 -23.26 7.75
C ALA A 48 -2.30 -22.02 6.86
N CYS A 49 -2.71 -20.91 7.49
CA CYS A 49 -2.82 -19.61 6.83
C CYS A 49 -2.13 -18.52 7.66
N LEU A 50 -1.11 -17.89 7.09
CA LEU A 50 -0.51 -16.68 7.67
C LEU A 50 -1.24 -15.45 7.12
N LEU A 51 -1.77 -14.59 7.99
CA LEU A 51 -2.36 -13.31 7.61
C LEU A 51 -1.32 -12.20 7.75
N THR A 52 -1.03 -11.49 6.66
CA THR A 52 -0.09 -10.37 6.66
C THR A 52 -0.79 -9.07 6.26
N PHE A 53 -0.42 -7.97 6.93
CA PHE A 53 -1.00 -6.64 6.75
C PHE A 53 0.13 -5.62 6.59
N ASP A 54 0.29 -5.09 5.38
CA ASP A 54 1.46 -4.28 5.01
C ASP A 54 1.14 -2.78 5.03
N ASP A 55 2.19 -1.95 5.02
CA ASP A 55 2.15 -0.48 4.95
C ASP A 55 1.86 0.24 6.28
N GLY A 56 1.26 -0.42 7.27
CA GLY A 56 0.99 0.19 8.58
C GLY A 56 -0.06 1.29 8.54
N LEU A 57 -1.15 1.07 7.80
CA LEU A 57 -2.26 2.02 7.65
C LEU A 57 -3.07 2.17 8.94
N VAL A 58 -3.67 3.33 9.18
CA VAL A 58 -4.49 3.56 10.40
C VAL A 58 -5.61 2.53 10.58
N GLU A 59 -6.23 2.06 9.49
CA GLU A 59 -7.28 1.03 9.55
C GLU A 59 -6.81 -0.32 10.05
N HIS A 60 -5.50 -0.57 10.07
CA HIS A 60 -4.96 -1.77 10.68
C HIS A 60 -5.32 -1.86 12.16
N LEU A 61 -5.32 -0.73 12.85
CA LEU A 61 -5.74 -0.65 14.25
C LEU A 61 -7.26 -0.48 14.36
N ASP A 62 -7.86 0.43 13.60
CA ASP A 62 -9.26 0.82 13.81
C ASP A 62 -10.26 -0.21 13.29
N VAL A 63 -9.89 -1.00 12.28
CA VAL A 63 -10.79 -1.91 11.57
C VAL A 63 -10.28 -3.35 11.63
N VAL A 64 -9.04 -3.59 11.21
CA VAL A 64 -8.51 -4.94 11.01
C VAL A 64 -8.30 -5.66 12.33
N ALA A 65 -7.56 -5.08 13.27
CA ALA A 65 -7.27 -5.73 14.55
C ALA A 65 -8.56 -6.10 15.32
N PRO A 66 -9.57 -5.22 15.46
CA PRO A 66 -10.87 -5.60 16.01
C PRO A 66 -11.56 -6.73 15.26
N ALA A 67 -11.47 -6.76 13.92
CA ALA A 67 -12.08 -7.82 13.12
C ALA A 67 -11.42 -9.19 13.31
N LEU A 68 -10.10 -9.23 13.51
CA LEU A 68 -9.35 -10.43 13.86
C LEU A 68 -9.71 -10.91 15.27
N LEU A 69 -9.70 -9.99 16.24
CA LEU A 69 -9.98 -10.29 17.65
C LEU A 69 -11.36 -10.91 17.87
N ARG A 70 -12.41 -10.39 17.20
CA ARG A 70 -13.77 -10.94 17.29
C ARG A 70 -13.85 -12.41 16.85
N ARG A 71 -12.88 -12.87 16.07
CA ARG A 71 -12.79 -14.23 15.54
C ARG A 71 -11.73 -15.08 16.24
N GLY A 72 -11.05 -14.53 17.26
CA GLY A 72 -9.93 -15.19 17.93
C GLY A 72 -8.73 -15.42 17.00
N LEU A 73 -8.59 -14.61 15.95
CA LEU A 73 -7.48 -14.70 14.99
C LEU A 73 -6.36 -13.72 15.38
N THR A 74 -5.15 -14.01 14.90
CA THR A 74 -4.01 -13.08 14.92
C THR A 74 -3.63 -12.66 13.50
N GLY A 75 -2.70 -11.72 13.38
CA GLY A 75 -2.15 -11.26 12.12
C GLY A 75 -0.74 -10.70 12.31
N VAL A 76 0.04 -10.75 11.24
CA VAL A 76 1.38 -10.16 11.16
C VAL A 76 1.30 -8.83 10.45
N PHE A 77 1.63 -7.75 11.15
CA PHE A 77 1.60 -6.40 10.60
C PHE A 77 3.02 -5.95 10.25
N CYS A 78 3.17 -5.35 9.08
CA CYS A 78 4.47 -4.96 8.51
C CYS A 78 4.55 -3.44 8.28
N PRO A 79 4.45 -2.59 9.33
CA PRO A 79 4.54 -1.15 9.18
C PRO A 79 5.97 -0.71 8.81
N PRO A 80 6.20 -0.03 7.68
CA PRO A 80 7.52 0.44 7.33
C PRO A 80 8.01 1.56 8.25
N GLY A 81 9.29 1.53 8.63
CA GLY A 81 9.89 2.59 9.46
C GLY A 81 9.79 3.99 8.83
N ALA A 82 9.88 4.09 7.51
CA ALA A 82 9.69 5.37 6.79
C ALA A 82 8.29 5.97 7.02
N ALA A 83 7.25 5.12 7.09
CA ALA A 83 5.89 5.57 7.34
C ALA A 83 5.69 5.94 8.82
N VAL A 84 5.97 5.00 9.72
CA VAL A 84 5.64 5.14 11.15
C VAL A 84 6.63 6.01 11.93
N LEU A 85 7.92 5.96 11.61
CA LEU A 85 8.94 6.72 12.36
C LEU A 85 9.28 8.04 11.66
N GLU A 86 9.54 7.99 10.36
CA GLU A 86 9.99 9.17 9.60
C GLU A 86 8.83 10.07 9.14
N ARG A 87 7.58 9.57 9.17
CA ARG A 87 6.38 10.27 8.67
C ARG A 87 6.49 10.65 7.21
N ARG A 88 6.91 9.70 6.40
CA ARG A 88 7.00 9.82 4.94
C ARG A 88 5.96 8.94 4.27
N VAL A 89 5.37 9.47 3.22
CA VAL A 89 4.47 8.71 2.38
C VAL A 89 5.32 7.82 1.48
N LEU A 90 5.04 6.53 1.50
CA LEU A 90 5.76 5.55 0.71
C LEU A 90 5.51 5.80 -0.79
N ASP A 91 6.53 5.58 -1.64
CA ASP A 91 6.48 5.87 -3.08
C ASP A 91 5.30 5.20 -3.78
N VAL A 92 4.91 3.99 -3.37
CA VAL A 92 3.77 3.28 -3.94
C VAL A 92 2.45 3.97 -3.61
N GLN A 93 2.27 4.48 -2.40
CA GLN A 93 1.11 5.27 -2.01
C GLN A 93 1.11 6.64 -2.69
N LYS A 94 2.25 7.33 -2.77
CA LYS A 94 2.36 8.58 -3.54
C LYS A 94 1.89 8.38 -4.98
N SER A 95 2.37 7.32 -5.63
CA SER A 95 1.96 6.95 -7.00
C SER A 95 0.45 6.73 -7.11
N GLN A 96 -0.15 5.99 -6.16
CA GLN A 96 -1.59 5.72 -6.16
C GLN A 96 -2.42 7.00 -5.97
N PHE A 97 -2.05 7.88 -5.05
CA PHE A 97 -2.76 9.13 -4.81
C PHE A 97 -2.61 10.13 -5.97
N VAL A 98 -1.42 10.22 -6.56
CA VAL A 98 -1.17 11.06 -7.74
C VAL A 98 -2.02 10.61 -8.93
N LEU A 99 -2.09 9.30 -9.20
CA LEU A 99 -2.98 8.75 -10.24
C LEU A 99 -4.45 9.02 -9.91
N ALA A 100 -4.88 8.81 -8.66
CA ALA A 100 -6.27 9.04 -8.26
C ALA A 100 -6.67 10.54 -8.31
N ALA A 101 -5.73 11.46 -8.11
CA ALA A 101 -5.97 12.90 -8.15
C ALA A 101 -6.02 13.48 -9.57
N SER A 102 -5.52 12.76 -10.58
CA SER A 102 -5.41 13.25 -11.95
C SER A 102 -6.36 12.54 -12.91
N PRO A 103 -7.44 13.18 -13.40
CA PRO A 103 -8.32 12.57 -14.40
C PRO A 103 -7.69 12.52 -15.81
N ASP A 104 -6.68 13.34 -16.09
CA ASP A 104 -5.99 13.40 -17.38
C ASP A 104 -4.57 12.84 -17.26
N HIS A 105 -4.46 11.53 -17.50
CA HIS A 105 -3.17 10.85 -17.45
C HIS A 105 -2.24 11.17 -18.63
N ASP A 106 -2.75 11.74 -19.74
CA ASP A 106 -1.89 12.24 -20.81
C ASP A 106 -1.17 13.52 -20.35
N ALA A 107 -1.88 14.43 -19.69
CA ALA A 107 -1.28 15.60 -19.04
C ALA A 107 -0.28 15.19 -17.95
N LEU A 108 -0.62 14.19 -17.13
CA LEU A 108 0.28 13.67 -16.10
C LEU A 108 1.56 13.05 -16.70
N ALA A 109 1.45 12.29 -17.80
CA ALA A 109 2.61 11.74 -18.49
C ALA A 109 3.53 12.86 -19.02
N ARG A 110 2.96 13.91 -19.65
CA ARG A 110 3.73 15.09 -20.08
C ARG A 110 4.45 15.73 -18.91
N ARG A 111 3.78 15.90 -17.76
CA ARG A 111 4.38 16.48 -16.56
C ARG A 111 5.55 15.64 -16.04
N VAL A 112 5.44 14.30 -16.08
CA VAL A 112 6.55 13.39 -15.73
C VAL A 112 7.78 13.64 -16.62
N PHE A 113 7.58 13.75 -17.93
CA PHE A 113 8.69 14.02 -18.87
C PHE A 113 9.27 15.43 -18.72
N GLU A 114 8.46 16.44 -18.41
CA GLU A 114 8.95 17.79 -18.08
C GLU A 114 9.85 17.80 -16.84
N LEU A 115 9.52 16.98 -15.83
CA LEU A 115 10.32 16.83 -14.61
C LEU A 115 11.58 15.96 -14.83
N HIS A 116 11.66 15.25 -15.95
CA HIS A 116 12.80 14.42 -16.34
C HIS A 116 13.16 14.60 -17.83
N PRO A 117 13.67 15.79 -18.21
CA PRO A 117 13.88 16.18 -19.61
C PRO A 117 15.01 15.41 -20.31
N GLU A 118 15.89 14.76 -19.55
CA GLU A 118 16.99 13.96 -20.11
C GLU A 118 16.56 12.56 -20.59
N SER A 119 15.29 12.20 -20.37
CA SER A 119 14.77 10.93 -20.86
C SER A 119 14.49 10.91 -22.35
N ASP A 120 14.73 9.77 -22.97
CA ASP A 120 14.18 9.45 -24.28
C ASP A 120 12.69 9.09 -24.12
N GLU A 121 11.82 10.10 -24.22
CA GLU A 121 10.37 9.94 -24.09
C GLU A 121 9.81 8.88 -25.05
N ALA A 122 10.30 8.84 -26.30
CA ALA A 122 9.83 7.89 -27.29
C ALA A 122 10.15 6.45 -26.89
N ALA A 123 11.41 6.19 -26.48
CA ALA A 123 11.83 4.88 -26.01
C ALA A 123 11.09 4.45 -24.73
N LEU A 124 10.85 5.37 -23.79
CA LEU A 124 10.10 5.08 -22.57
C LEU A 124 8.62 4.77 -22.87
N ARG A 125 7.98 5.51 -23.76
CA ARG A 125 6.61 5.23 -24.19
C ARG A 125 6.50 3.86 -24.83
N GLU A 126 7.40 3.52 -25.75
CA GLU A 126 7.41 2.22 -26.41
C GLU A 126 7.59 1.08 -25.40
N ARG A 127 8.52 1.23 -24.45
CA ARG A 127 8.82 0.21 -23.45
C ARG A 127 7.72 0.01 -22.42
N TRP A 128 7.08 1.10 -21.98
CA TRP A 128 6.22 1.09 -20.78
C TRP A 128 4.72 1.19 -21.08
N THR A 129 4.32 1.36 -22.33
CA THR A 129 2.91 1.41 -22.75
C THR A 129 2.42 0.04 -23.24
N LEU A 130 2.62 -1.01 -22.44
CA LEU A 130 2.16 -2.35 -22.80
C LEU A 130 0.63 -2.47 -22.65
N PRO A 131 -0.05 -3.29 -23.47
CA PRO A 131 -1.47 -3.57 -23.30
C PRO A 131 -1.77 -4.06 -21.88
N HIS A 132 -2.79 -3.47 -21.25
CA HIS A 132 -3.25 -3.84 -19.92
C HIS A 132 -4.75 -4.09 -19.94
N ARG A 133 -5.21 -5.04 -19.11
CA ARG A 133 -6.60 -5.49 -19.11
C ARG A 133 -7.57 -4.44 -18.56
N TYR A 134 -7.11 -3.63 -17.62
CA TYR A 134 -7.98 -2.75 -16.82
C TYR A 134 -7.72 -1.26 -17.02
N ASP A 135 -6.51 -0.91 -17.48
CA ASP A 135 -6.04 0.47 -17.50
C ASP A 135 -5.80 0.91 -18.94
N PRO A 136 -6.20 2.14 -19.33
CA PRO A 136 -5.86 2.66 -20.64
C PRO A 136 -4.33 2.89 -20.74
N PRO A 137 -3.79 2.92 -21.97
CA PRO A 137 -2.33 2.99 -22.22
C PRO A 137 -1.60 4.07 -21.41
N GLN A 138 -2.20 5.24 -21.25
CA GLN A 138 -1.66 6.39 -20.54
C GLN A 138 -1.51 6.13 -19.04
N THR A 139 -2.55 5.53 -18.42
CA THR A 139 -2.49 5.12 -17.02
C THR A 139 -1.38 4.10 -16.81
N VAL A 140 -1.25 3.14 -17.72
CA VAL A 140 -0.18 2.12 -17.65
C VAL A 140 1.19 2.78 -17.74
N LEU A 141 1.38 3.69 -18.69
CA LEU A 141 2.63 4.42 -18.86
C LEU A 141 3.03 5.16 -17.58
N VAL A 142 2.16 6.04 -17.07
CA VAL A 142 2.46 6.83 -15.87
C VAL A 142 2.74 5.91 -14.68
N LYS A 143 1.87 4.92 -14.45
CA LYS A 143 2.01 3.96 -13.35
C LYS A 143 3.37 3.25 -13.41
N ARG A 144 3.80 2.79 -14.58
CA ARG A 144 5.09 2.11 -14.71
C ARG A 144 6.27 3.07 -14.56
N LEU A 145 6.23 4.26 -15.17
CA LEU A 145 7.27 5.27 -14.96
C LEU A 145 7.48 5.58 -13.47
N LEU A 146 6.39 5.72 -12.71
CA LEU A 146 6.41 6.02 -11.28
C LEU A 146 6.69 4.80 -10.38
N GLN A 147 6.69 3.57 -10.90
CA GLN A 147 7.00 2.35 -10.14
C GLN A 147 8.42 1.85 -10.40
N ASP A 148 8.79 1.65 -11.67
CA ASP A 148 10.03 0.98 -12.07
C ASP A 148 10.67 1.55 -13.34
N GLY A 149 9.94 2.35 -14.11
CA GLY A 149 10.39 2.86 -15.41
C GLY A 149 11.41 3.99 -15.35
N LEU A 150 11.52 4.69 -14.23
CA LEU A 150 12.51 5.74 -13.98
C LEU A 150 13.60 5.29 -12.98
N PRO A 151 14.85 5.77 -13.13
CA PRO A 151 15.90 5.57 -12.14
C PRO A 151 15.43 6.02 -10.75
N GLU A 152 15.81 5.30 -9.70
CA GLU A 152 15.23 5.47 -8.35
C GLU A 152 15.28 6.91 -7.82
N GLU A 153 16.43 7.58 -7.86
CA GLU A 153 16.56 8.97 -7.40
C GLU A 153 15.69 9.94 -8.21
N THR A 154 15.60 9.71 -9.53
CA THR A 154 14.78 10.51 -10.44
C THR A 154 13.30 10.28 -10.14
N ARG A 155 12.90 9.02 -9.97
CA ARG A 155 11.53 8.61 -9.67
C ARG A 155 11.04 9.23 -8.37
N ARG A 156 11.85 9.18 -7.30
CA ARG A 156 11.53 9.81 -6.01
C ARG A 156 11.33 11.32 -6.16
N ARG A 157 12.26 12.02 -6.80
CA ARG A 157 12.15 13.48 -7.05
C ARG A 157 10.90 13.84 -7.85
N VAL A 158 10.60 13.07 -8.89
CA VAL A 158 9.39 13.27 -9.72
C VAL A 158 8.13 13.02 -8.87
N LEU A 159 8.09 11.92 -8.10
CA LEU A 159 6.97 11.60 -7.22
C LEU A 159 6.75 12.65 -6.15
N ASP A 160 7.80 13.13 -5.48
CA ASP A 160 7.70 14.16 -4.44
C ASP A 160 7.12 15.45 -5.02
N THR A 161 7.55 15.83 -6.22
CA THR A 161 7.03 17.02 -6.92
C THR A 161 5.56 16.84 -7.30
N LEU A 162 5.20 15.72 -7.94
CA LEU A 162 3.82 15.46 -8.36
C LEU A 162 2.87 15.33 -7.16
N PHE A 163 3.34 14.72 -6.07
CA PHE A 163 2.55 14.57 -4.85
C PHE A 163 2.28 15.94 -4.20
N ALA A 164 3.29 16.80 -4.11
CA ALA A 164 3.13 18.17 -3.63
C ALA A 164 2.19 19.00 -4.51
N GLU A 165 2.25 18.84 -5.82
CA GLU A 165 1.41 19.58 -6.78
C GLU A 165 -0.06 19.13 -6.78
N LEU A 166 -0.33 17.83 -6.59
CA LEU A 166 -1.64 17.23 -6.87
C LEU A 166 -2.37 16.67 -5.64
N VAL A 167 -1.65 16.39 -4.56
CA VAL A 167 -2.21 15.67 -3.40
C VAL A 167 -2.07 16.50 -2.13
N SER A 168 -0.85 16.82 -1.71
CA SER A 168 -0.57 17.58 -0.49
C SER A 168 0.86 18.09 -0.48
N ASP A 169 1.04 19.37 -0.15
CA ASP A 169 2.33 20.02 0.09
C ASP A 169 2.86 19.81 1.52
N ASP A 170 2.05 19.22 2.42
CA ASP A 170 2.45 18.79 3.76
C ASP A 170 2.43 17.25 3.87
N GLU A 171 3.47 16.62 3.32
CA GLU A 171 3.62 15.16 3.33
C GLU A 171 3.57 14.57 4.75
N ARG A 172 4.10 15.29 5.73
CA ARG A 172 4.16 14.81 7.12
C ARG A 172 2.77 14.75 7.74
N ALA A 173 1.96 15.79 7.54
CA ALA A 173 0.57 15.78 7.99
C ALA A 173 -0.23 14.68 7.29
N PHE A 174 -0.05 14.54 5.96
CA PHE A 174 -0.72 13.49 5.19
C PHE A 174 -0.33 12.08 5.68
N ALA A 175 0.94 11.84 5.98
CA ALA A 175 1.41 10.58 6.55
C ALA A 175 0.81 10.31 7.94
N GLY A 176 0.54 11.36 8.73
CA GLY A 176 -0.11 11.26 10.03
C GLY A 176 -1.58 10.85 9.95
N GLU A 177 -2.27 11.16 8.86
CA GLU A 177 -3.65 10.70 8.60
C GLU A 177 -3.69 9.30 7.97
N LEU A 178 -2.63 8.92 7.26
CA LEU A 178 -2.60 7.67 6.49
C LEU A 178 -2.08 6.47 7.28
N TYR A 179 -1.04 6.67 8.08
CA TYR A 179 -0.31 5.60 8.75
C TYR A 179 -0.43 5.67 10.27
N LEU A 180 -0.31 4.51 10.90
CA LEU A 180 -0.16 4.40 12.34
C LEU A 180 1.06 5.19 12.83
N ASP A 181 0.97 5.67 14.06
CA ASP A 181 2.13 6.10 14.81
C ASP A 181 2.73 4.99 15.68
N LEU A 182 3.81 5.32 16.39
CA LEU A 182 4.49 4.35 17.23
C LEU A 182 3.56 3.84 18.36
N ASP A 183 2.64 4.68 18.81
CA ASP A 183 1.68 4.30 19.85
C ASP A 183 0.61 3.37 19.28
N GLY A 184 0.11 3.63 18.06
CA GLY A 184 -0.77 2.72 17.34
C GLY A 184 -0.12 1.36 17.03
N VAL A 185 1.18 1.34 16.68
CA VAL A 185 1.93 0.09 16.52
C VAL A 185 2.08 -0.66 17.86
N ARG A 186 2.33 0.04 18.96
CA ARG A 186 2.37 -0.57 20.30
C ARG A 186 1.01 -1.12 20.70
N GLU A 187 -0.08 -0.45 20.33
CA GLU A 187 -1.43 -0.90 20.60
C GLU A 187 -1.75 -2.20 19.84
N LEU A 188 -1.37 -2.31 18.56
CA LEU A 188 -1.48 -3.57 17.82
C LEU A 188 -0.82 -4.74 18.55
N VAL A 189 0.41 -4.54 19.06
CA VAL A 189 1.12 -5.57 19.84
C VAL A 189 0.39 -5.87 21.15
N GLY A 190 -0.12 -4.84 21.83
CA GLY A 190 -0.93 -4.99 23.05
C GLY A 190 -2.21 -5.80 22.83
N LEU A 191 -2.77 -5.77 21.62
CA LEU A 191 -3.91 -6.57 21.18
C LEU A 191 -3.54 -8.00 20.76
N GLY A 192 -2.27 -8.41 20.87
CA GLY A 192 -1.83 -9.76 20.50
C GLY A 192 -1.57 -9.94 19.00
N MET A 193 -1.43 -8.84 18.26
CA MET A 193 -0.95 -8.87 16.87
C MET A 193 0.57 -8.96 16.84
N GLU A 194 1.11 -9.59 15.80
CA GLU A 194 2.55 -9.74 15.61
C GLU A 194 3.10 -8.68 14.66
N LEU A 195 4.37 -8.33 14.80
CA LEU A 195 5.05 -7.38 13.92
C LEU A 195 6.18 -8.05 13.15
N ALA A 196 6.33 -7.68 11.87
CA ALA A 196 7.46 -8.05 11.03
C ALA A 196 7.96 -6.83 10.26
N GLY A 197 9.24 -6.47 10.43
CA GLY A 197 9.84 -5.30 9.79
C GLY A 197 11.22 -5.00 10.34
#